data_AF-A0A4R6H6W8-F1
#
_entry.id   AF-A0A4R6H6W8-F1
#
_cell.length_a   1.000
_cell.length_b   1.000
_cell.length_c   1.000
_cell.angle_alpha   90.00
_cell.angle_beta   90.00
_cell.angle_gamma   90.00
#
_symmetry.space_group_name_H-M   'P 1'
#
loop_
_entity.id
_entity.type
_entity.pdbx_description
1 polymer ?
#
loop_
_entity_poly.entity_id
_entity_poly.type
_entity_poly.pdbx_seq_one_letter_code
_entity_poly.pdbx_strand_id
1 'polypeptide(L)'
;MKKIQLIPALLMAFLMIGQLAVASENPLIKKKVITMPENVKKVIDNSCFGCHNTDSRNDDAKEELDFKTLDQLTATQKLGALKHIRETIEENEMPPKKFLEHKPEKALTQAQKELLINWVKQESTALLKK
;
A
#
# COMPACT_ATOMS: atom_id res chain seq x y z
N MET A 1 18.31 -17.67 69.45
CA MET A 1 17.25 -17.59 68.42
C MET A 1 17.32 -16.21 67.75
N LYS A 2 17.85 -16.12 66.53
CA LYS A 2 17.64 -14.98 65.64
C LYS A 2 17.70 -15.53 64.22
N LYS A 3 16.52 -15.68 63.61
CA LYS A 3 16.36 -16.20 62.25
C LYS A 3 16.86 -15.12 61.30
N ILE A 4 17.96 -15.40 60.62
CA ILE A 4 18.50 -14.54 59.56
C ILE A 4 17.63 -14.77 58.33
N GLN A 5 16.80 -13.78 58.00
CA GLN A 5 15.96 -13.73 56.80
C GLN A 5 16.85 -13.47 55.57
N LEU A 6 17.44 -14.53 55.02
CA LEU A 6 18.25 -14.53 53.80
C LEU A 6 17.39 -14.81 52.56
N ILE A 7 16.28 -14.10 52.36
CA ILE A 7 15.48 -14.19 51.13
C ILE A 7 14.84 -12.82 50.82
N PRO A 8 15.57 -11.87 50.21
CA PRO A 8 14.92 -11.15 49.11
C PRO A 8 15.86 -10.78 47.94
N ALA A 9 17.08 -11.33 47.89
CA ALA A 9 18.06 -10.87 46.89
C ALA A 9 18.04 -11.66 45.57
N LEU A 10 17.44 -12.85 45.52
CA LEU A 10 17.50 -13.71 44.32
C LEU A 10 16.32 -13.51 43.35
N LEU A 11 15.18 -13.01 43.83
CA LEU A 11 13.99 -12.79 42.98
C LEU A 11 14.00 -11.43 42.25
N MET A 12 14.90 -10.51 42.63
CA MET A 12 15.03 -9.20 41.98
C MET A 12 16.00 -9.21 40.78
N ALA A 13 16.72 -10.32 40.55
CA ALA A 13 17.72 -10.41 39.48
C ALA A 13 17.18 -10.97 38.16
N PHE A 14 15.98 -11.58 38.14
CA PHE A 14 15.43 -12.17 36.92
C PHE A 14 14.55 -11.21 36.10
N LEU A 15 14.15 -10.07 36.68
CA LEU A 15 13.28 -9.11 35.99
C LEU A 15 14.04 -8.10 35.09
N MET A 16 15.37 -8.13 35.07
CA MET A 16 16.19 -7.17 34.29
C MET A 16 16.83 -7.74 33.03
N ILE A 17 16.58 -9.02 32.69
CA ILE A 17 17.13 -9.65 31.47
C ILE A 17 16.10 -9.64 30.31
N GLY A 18 14.83 -9.31 30.60
CA GLY A 18 13.75 -9.33 29.60
C GLY A 18 13.68 -8.16 28.62
N GLN A 19 14.54 -7.14 28.72
CA GLN A 19 14.44 -5.93 27.89
C GLN A 19 15.33 -5.94 26.63
N LEU A 20 15.99 -7.04 26.29
CA LEU A 20 16.82 -7.15 25.07
C LEU A 20 16.04 -7.60 23.81
N ALA A 21 14.71 -7.56 23.84
CA ALA A 21 13.89 -7.57 22.63
C ALA A 21 13.44 -6.14 22.26
N VAL A 22 14.36 -5.17 22.27
CA VAL A 22 14.13 -3.94 21.50
C VAL A 22 14.35 -4.33 20.05
N ALA A 23 13.24 -4.32 19.32
CA ALA A 23 13.15 -4.64 17.91
C ALA A 23 14.34 -4.07 17.13
N SER A 24 15.12 -4.97 16.52
CA SER A 24 16.00 -4.62 15.41
C SER A 24 15.13 -4.23 14.22
N GLU A 25 14.56 -3.03 14.23
CA GLU A 25 14.05 -2.41 13.02
C GLU A 25 15.24 -1.85 12.24
N ASN A 26 15.70 -2.65 11.26
CA ASN A 26 16.74 -2.26 10.33
C ASN A 26 16.33 -0.93 9.64
N PRO A 27 17.03 0.20 9.86
CA PRO A 27 16.57 1.53 9.46
C PRO A 27 16.59 1.79 7.94
N LEU A 28 17.00 0.80 7.14
CA LEU A 28 17.54 1.03 5.81
C LEU A 28 16.51 1.15 4.69
N ILE A 29 15.22 0.92 4.93
CA ILE A 29 14.21 1.14 3.89
C ILE A 29 12.99 1.79 4.53
N LYS A 30 13.03 3.12 4.73
CA LYS A 30 11.79 3.91 4.74
C LYS A 30 11.15 3.73 3.36
N LYS A 31 10.35 2.68 3.21
CA LYS A 31 9.64 2.39 1.98
C LYS A 31 8.72 3.57 1.71
N LYS A 32 9.01 4.33 0.65
CA LYS A 32 8.30 5.56 0.34
C LYS A 32 6.83 5.22 0.09
N VAL A 33 5.98 5.57 1.04
CA VAL A 33 4.53 5.28 1.02
C VAL A 33 3.87 6.13 -0.07
N ILE A 34 3.01 5.51 -0.87
CA ILE A 34 2.20 6.22 -1.86
C ILE A 34 1.11 6.97 -1.12
N THR A 35 1.06 8.28 -1.30
CA THR A 35 -0.02 9.07 -0.69
C THR A 35 -1.25 8.98 -1.60
N MET A 36 -2.38 8.56 -1.07
CA MET A 36 -3.64 8.48 -1.82
C MET A 36 -4.68 9.44 -1.22
N PRO A 37 -4.82 10.65 -1.78
CA PRO A 37 -5.83 11.62 -1.35
C PRO A 37 -7.26 11.05 -1.40
N GLU A 38 -8.15 11.56 -0.56
CA GLU A 38 -9.52 11.05 -0.42
C GLU A 38 -10.31 11.07 -1.75
N ASN A 39 -10.15 12.11 -2.56
CA ASN A 39 -10.80 12.20 -3.87
C ASN A 39 -10.26 11.16 -4.86
N VAL A 40 -8.96 10.85 -4.83
CA VAL A 40 -8.34 9.78 -5.63
C VAL A 40 -8.85 8.42 -5.16
N LYS A 41 -8.83 8.19 -3.83
CA LYS A 41 -9.31 6.95 -3.22
C LYS A 41 -10.74 6.62 -3.61
N LYS A 42 -11.65 7.61 -3.58
CA LYS A 42 -13.05 7.43 -3.98
C LYS A 42 -13.19 6.94 -5.43
N VAL A 43 -12.36 7.43 -6.35
CA VAL A 43 -12.39 6.98 -7.75
C VAL A 43 -11.86 5.56 -7.87
N ILE A 44 -10.75 5.25 -7.21
CA ILE A 44 -10.17 3.90 -7.19
C ILE A 44 -11.15 2.90 -6.59
N ASP A 45 -11.76 3.21 -5.44
CA ASP A 45 -12.75 2.36 -4.77
C ASP A 45 -13.95 2.08 -5.70
N ASN A 46 -14.43 3.10 -6.42
CA ASN A 46 -15.55 2.92 -7.32
C ASN A 46 -15.19 2.09 -8.55
N SER A 47 -14.11 2.44 -9.26
CA SER A 47 -13.86 2.00 -10.63
C SER A 47 -12.79 0.91 -10.78
N CYS A 48 -11.95 0.69 -9.77
CA CYS A 48 -10.76 -0.17 -9.90
C CYS A 48 -10.68 -1.25 -8.80
N PHE A 49 -10.93 -0.87 -7.55
CA PHE A 49 -10.63 -1.69 -6.37
C PHE A 49 -11.37 -3.03 -6.36
N GLY A 50 -12.57 -3.11 -6.95
CA GLY A 50 -13.33 -4.36 -7.01
C GLY A 50 -12.60 -5.53 -7.69
N CYS A 51 -11.67 -5.24 -8.61
CA CYS A 51 -10.86 -6.25 -9.29
C CYS A 51 -9.37 -6.22 -8.87
N HIS A 52 -8.84 -5.03 -8.59
CA HIS A 52 -7.41 -4.81 -8.30
C HIS A 52 -7.12 -4.84 -6.80
N ASN A 53 -7.42 -5.96 -6.14
CA ASN A 53 -7.15 -6.15 -4.72
C ASN A 53 -6.87 -7.63 -4.39
N THR A 54 -6.16 -7.88 -3.29
CA THR A 54 -5.80 -9.23 -2.82
C THR A 54 -6.98 -10.20 -2.72
N ASP A 55 -8.16 -9.70 -2.37
CA ASP A 55 -9.36 -10.50 -2.10
C ASP A 55 -10.21 -10.71 -3.39
N SER A 56 -9.77 -10.18 -4.52
CA SER A 56 -10.43 -10.32 -5.82
C SER A 56 -10.38 -11.76 -6.35
N ARG A 57 -11.47 -12.16 -7.01
CA ARG A 57 -11.57 -13.43 -7.76
C ARG A 57 -11.01 -13.33 -9.18
N ASN A 58 -10.64 -12.14 -9.63
CA ASN A 58 -9.99 -11.93 -10.92
C ASN A 58 -8.47 -11.99 -10.72
N ASP A 59 -7.90 -13.18 -10.91
CA ASP A 59 -6.49 -13.45 -10.67
C ASP A 59 -5.59 -12.61 -11.59
N ASP A 60 -5.93 -12.52 -12.88
CA ASP A 60 -5.16 -11.74 -13.86
C ASP A 60 -5.11 -10.25 -13.48
N ALA A 61 -6.25 -9.66 -13.08
CA ALA A 61 -6.30 -8.25 -12.71
C ALA A 61 -5.52 -7.95 -11.42
N LYS A 62 -5.62 -8.81 -10.39
CA LYS A 62 -4.91 -8.59 -9.13
C LYS A 62 -3.41 -8.86 -9.24
N GLU A 63 -2.99 -9.76 -10.14
CA GLU A 63 -1.58 -10.03 -10.40
C GLU A 63 -0.90 -8.83 -11.09
N GLU A 64 -1.58 -8.19 -12.03
CA GLU A 64 -1.08 -6.98 -12.69
C GLU A 64 -1.03 -5.78 -11.74
N LEU A 65 -2.04 -5.63 -10.88
CA LEU A 65 -2.11 -4.56 -9.90
C LEU A 65 -3.00 -4.91 -8.70
N ASP A 66 -2.43 -4.81 -7.50
CA ASP A 66 -3.14 -4.94 -6.23
C ASP A 66 -2.93 -3.69 -5.36
N PHE A 67 -3.99 -2.90 -5.17
CA PHE A 67 -3.93 -1.67 -4.39
C PHE A 67 -3.64 -1.92 -2.90
N LYS A 68 -3.94 -3.10 -2.33
CA LYS A 68 -3.65 -3.42 -0.92
C LYS A 68 -2.16 -3.64 -0.69
N THR A 69 -1.45 -4.14 -1.69
CA THR A 69 -0.02 -4.48 -1.61
C THR A 69 0.87 -3.49 -2.35
N LEU A 70 0.31 -2.49 -3.03
CA LEU A 70 1.04 -1.44 -3.75
C LEU A 70 2.13 -0.80 -2.89
N ASP A 71 1.87 -0.55 -1.61
CA ASP A 71 2.85 0.04 -0.71
C ASP A 71 4.00 -0.89 -0.32
N GLN A 72 3.78 -2.18 -0.48
CA GLN A 72 4.75 -3.25 -0.27
C GLN A 72 5.62 -3.51 -1.50
N LEU A 73 5.49 -2.74 -2.58
CA LEU A 73 6.38 -2.81 -3.72
C LEU A 73 7.68 -2.00 -3.50
N THR A 74 8.77 -2.37 -4.17
CA THR A 74 9.98 -1.54 -4.24
C THR A 74 9.68 -0.22 -4.98
N ALA A 75 10.52 0.81 -4.82
CA ALA A 75 10.31 2.10 -5.50
C ALA A 75 10.20 1.95 -7.03
N THR A 76 11.03 1.09 -7.63
CA THR A 76 11.00 0.80 -9.08
C THR A 76 9.71 0.10 -9.49
N GLN A 77 9.25 -0.88 -8.71
CA GLN A 77 7.97 -1.56 -8.97
C GLN A 77 6.78 -0.61 -8.81
N LYS A 78 6.77 0.26 -7.79
CA LYS A 78 5.76 1.32 -7.64
C LYS A 78 5.73 2.24 -8.86
N LEU A 79 6.89 2.67 -9.34
CA LEU A 79 7.00 3.49 -10.56
C LEU A 79 6.45 2.77 -11.80
N GLY A 80 6.72 1.47 -11.95
CA GLY A 80 6.17 0.64 -13.03
C GLY A 80 4.64 0.55 -12.96
N ALA A 81 4.11 0.21 -11.79
CA ALA A 81 2.66 0.14 -11.55
C ALA A 81 1.98 1.48 -11.83
N LEU A 82 2.52 2.58 -11.28
CA LEU A 82 2.02 3.94 -11.52
C LEU A 82 2.06 4.29 -13.02
N LYS A 83 3.15 4.00 -13.72
CA LYS A 83 3.26 4.20 -15.17
C LYS A 83 2.16 3.45 -15.93
N HIS A 84 1.94 2.17 -15.61
CA HIS A 84 0.93 1.35 -16.27
C HIS A 84 -0.51 1.84 -15.99
N ILE A 85 -0.81 2.28 -14.75
CA ILE A 85 -2.08 2.92 -14.42
C ILE A 85 -2.33 4.15 -15.31
N ARG A 86 -1.32 5.02 -15.49
CA ARG A 86 -1.46 6.19 -16.36
C ARG A 86 -1.72 5.78 -17.81
N GLU A 87 -0.91 4.88 -18.35
CA GLU A 87 -0.98 4.47 -19.76
C GLU A 87 -2.34 3.87 -20.11
N THR A 88 -2.83 2.92 -19.31
CA THR A 88 -4.14 2.30 -19.52
C THR A 88 -5.32 3.27 -19.39
N ILE A 89 -5.21 4.31 -18.55
CA ILE A 89 -6.21 5.37 -18.44
C ILE A 89 -6.14 6.33 -19.65
N GLU A 90 -4.95 6.72 -20.09
CA GLU A 90 -4.71 7.59 -21.25
C GLU A 90 -5.21 6.91 -22.55
N GLU A 91 -5.00 5.60 -22.67
CA GLU A 91 -5.42 4.77 -23.80
C GLU A 91 -6.89 4.30 -23.72
N ASN A 92 -7.59 4.62 -22.61
CA ASN A 92 -8.98 4.22 -22.35
C ASN A 92 -9.19 2.70 -22.29
N GLU A 93 -8.14 1.95 -21.95
CA GLU A 93 -8.20 0.50 -21.77
C GLU A 93 -8.85 0.11 -20.45
N MET A 94 -8.72 0.95 -19.41
CA MET A 94 -9.25 0.70 -18.07
C MET A 94 -10.29 1.75 -17.63
N PRO A 95 -11.46 1.32 -17.09
CA PRO A 95 -11.94 -0.07 -17.06
C PRO A 95 -12.29 -0.61 -18.46
N PRO A 96 -12.18 -1.93 -18.71
CA PRO A 96 -12.37 -2.50 -20.05
C PRO A 96 -13.77 -2.23 -20.60
N LYS A 97 -13.88 -1.92 -21.90
CA LYS A 97 -15.16 -1.62 -22.56
C LYS A 97 -16.23 -2.68 -22.31
N LYS A 98 -15.87 -3.97 -22.43
CA LYS A 98 -16.78 -5.11 -22.18
C LYS A 98 -17.28 -5.16 -20.74
N PHE A 99 -16.47 -4.76 -19.76
CA PHE A 99 -16.91 -4.63 -18.37
C PHE A 99 -17.91 -3.48 -18.22
N LEU A 100 -17.63 -2.34 -18.86
CA LEU A 100 -18.50 -1.15 -18.82
C LEU A 100 -19.85 -1.36 -19.52
N GLU A 101 -19.96 -2.27 -20.50
CA GLU A 101 -21.24 -2.66 -21.11
C GLU A 101 -22.26 -3.18 -20.08
N HIS A 102 -21.77 -3.82 -19.01
CA HIS A 102 -22.61 -4.35 -17.93
C HIS A 102 -22.55 -3.51 -16.64
N LYS A 103 -21.56 -2.61 -16.54
CA LYS A 103 -21.27 -1.77 -15.37
C LYS A 103 -20.96 -0.32 -15.78
N PRO A 104 -21.90 0.38 -16.45
CA PRO A 104 -21.64 1.72 -16.96
C PRO A 104 -21.35 2.75 -15.86
N GLU A 105 -21.85 2.54 -14.64
CA GLU A 105 -21.58 3.38 -13.46
C GLU A 105 -20.12 3.35 -12.99
N LYS A 106 -19.32 2.43 -13.53
CA LYS A 106 -17.89 2.28 -13.23
C LYS A 106 -17.01 3.06 -14.21
N ALA A 107 -17.58 3.60 -15.28
CA ALA A 107 -16.83 4.38 -16.26
C ALA A 107 -16.20 5.63 -15.62
N LEU A 108 -14.94 5.90 -15.97
CA LEU A 108 -14.25 7.11 -15.55
C LEU A 108 -14.73 8.30 -16.38
N THR A 109 -15.20 9.34 -15.70
CA THR A 109 -15.40 10.66 -16.32
C THR A 109 -14.05 11.29 -16.69
N GLN A 110 -14.06 12.27 -17.59
CA GLN A 110 -12.84 12.98 -18.00
C GLN A 110 -12.10 13.60 -16.80
N ALA A 111 -12.84 14.23 -15.88
CA ALA A 111 -12.28 14.81 -14.66
C ALA A 111 -11.64 13.75 -13.74
N GLN A 112 -12.24 12.56 -13.64
CA GLN A 112 -11.67 11.45 -12.87
C GLN A 112 -10.40 10.90 -13.52
N LYS A 113 -10.35 10.78 -14.85
CA LYS A 113 -9.13 10.37 -15.57
C LYS A 113 -7.99 11.35 -15.31
N GLU A 114 -8.25 12.65 -15.48
CA GLU A 114 -7.27 13.69 -15.21
C GLU A 114 -6.80 13.69 -13.75
N LEU A 115 -7.71 13.49 -12.81
CA LEU A 115 -7.38 13.36 -11.39
C LEU A 115 -6.40 12.20 -11.14
N LEU A 116 -6.69 11.01 -11.67
CA LEU A 116 -5.84 9.83 -11.52
C LEU A 116 -4.47 10.01 -12.20
N ILE A 117 -4.45 10.54 -13.43
CA ILE A 117 -3.22 10.82 -14.17
C ILE A 117 -2.33 11.81 -13.42
N ASN A 118 -2.92 12.88 -12.88
CA ASN A 118 -2.18 13.88 -12.12
C ASN A 118 -1.60 13.31 -10.82
N TRP A 119 -2.41 12.54 -10.09
CA TRP A 119 -1.96 11.83 -8.88
C TRP A 119 -0.79 10.88 -9.21
N VAL A 120 -0.93 10.05 -10.24
CA VAL A 120 0.14 9.15 -10.69
C VAL A 120 1.43 9.91 -11.03
N LYS A 121 1.33 11.03 -11.76
CA LYS A 121 2.50 11.86 -12.12
C LYS A 121 3.18 12.44 -10.89
N GLN A 122 2.40 12.90 -9.90
CA GLN A 122 2.91 13.45 -8.64
C GLN A 122 3.63 12.37 -7.82
N GLU A 123 3.01 11.22 -7.62
CA GLU A 123 3.61 10.11 -6.86
C GLU A 123 4.85 9.56 -7.56
N SER A 124 4.82 9.42 -8.89
CA SER A 124 5.99 9.00 -9.67
C SER A 124 7.15 9.99 -9.52
N THR A 125 6.86 11.28 -9.62
CA THR A 125 7.87 12.34 -9.41
C THR A 125 8.41 12.31 -7.99
N ALA A 126 7.55 12.08 -6.99
CA ALA A 126 7.98 11.93 -5.62
C ALA A 126 8.94 10.76 -5.49
N LEU A 127 8.60 9.57 -6.00
CA LEU A 127 9.46 8.37 -5.93
C LEU A 127 10.85 8.56 -6.54
N LEU A 128 10.99 9.41 -7.55
CA LEU A 128 12.27 9.72 -8.20
C LEU A 128 13.14 10.73 -7.41
N LYS A 129 12.52 11.55 -6.57
CA LYS A 129 13.23 12.52 -5.72
C LYS A 129 13.86 11.80 -4.52
N LYS A 130 15.19 11.82 -4.47
CA LYS A 130 16.04 11.34 -3.36
C LYS A 130 15.90 12.24 -2.13
#